data_AF-V8N1H3-F1
#
_entry.id   AF-V8N1H3-F1
#
_cell.length_a   1.000
_cell.length_b   1.000
_cell.length_c   1.000
_cell.angle_alpha   90.00
_cell.angle_beta   90.00
_cell.angle_gamma   90.00
#
_symmetry.space_group_name_H-M   'P 1'
#
loop_
_entity.id
_entity.type
_entity.pdbx_description
1 polymer ?
#
loop_
_entity_poly.entity_id
_entity_poly.type
_entity_poly.pdbx_seq_one_letter_code
_entity_poly.pdbx_strand_id
1 'polypeptide(L)'
;MVKRLLKRGETSGRVDDNEETIKKRLETYYKATEPVIAYYEKKGIVRKVGQARGMEISRLNLHLLSEMGNVFGIQTEGVISAT
;
A
#
# COMPACT_ATOMS: atom_id res chain seq x y z
N MET A 1 8.87 -7.49 -6.14
CA MET A 1 7.84 -6.82 -6.96
C MET A 1 7.80 -7.35 -8.38
N VAL A 2 8.91 -7.32 -9.13
CA VAL A 2 9.01 -7.78 -10.53
C VAL A 2 8.40 -9.19 -10.75
N LYS A 3 8.83 -10.19 -9.98
CA LYS A 3 8.31 -11.57 -10.05
C LYS A 3 6.78 -11.67 -9.85
N ARG A 4 6.17 -10.77 -9.06
CA ARG A 4 4.71 -10.75 -8.87
C ARG A 4 3.99 -10.18 -10.08
N LEU A 5 4.55 -9.14 -10.71
CA LEU A 5 3.96 -8.49 -11.89
C LEU A 5 4.07 -9.36 -13.14
N LEU A 6 5.20 -10.06 -13.33
CA LEU A 6 5.35 -11.02 -14.43
C LEU A 6 4.33 -12.18 -14.33
N LYS A 7 4.18 -12.76 -13.12
CA LYS A 7 3.16 -13.80 -12.88
C LYS A 7 1.72 -13.30 -13.11
N ARG A 8 1.45 -12.01 -12.93
CA ARG A 8 0.16 -11.39 -13.26
C ARG A 8 -0.03 -11.24 -14.77
N GLY A 9 1.04 -10.92 -15.50
CA GLY A 9 1.00 -10.82 -16.97
C GLY A 9 0.57 -12.13 -17.65
N GLU A 10 0.96 -13.27 -17.08
CA GLU A 10 0.59 -14.61 -17.58
C GLU A 10 -0.92 -14.89 -17.58
N THR A 11 -1.67 -14.34 -16.62
CA THR A 11 -3.10 -14.66 -16.43
C THR A 11 -4.04 -13.50 -16.69
N SER A 12 -3.54 -12.25 -16.74
CA SER A 12 -4.38 -11.05 -16.82
C SER A 12 -4.68 -10.56 -18.23
N GLY A 13 -4.01 -11.10 -19.26
CA GLY A 13 -4.15 -10.63 -20.65
C GLY A 13 -3.60 -9.21 -20.89
N ARG A 14 -2.84 -8.67 -19.93
CA ARG A 14 -2.28 -7.31 -20.01
C ARG A 14 -0.97 -7.31 -20.78
N VAL A 15 -0.98 -6.66 -21.94
CA VAL A 15 0.20 -6.44 -22.79
C VAL A 15 1.29 -5.54 -22.17
N ASP A 16 0.96 -4.76 -21.13
CA ASP A 16 1.88 -3.86 -20.43
C ASP A 16 2.63 -4.51 -19.25
N ASP A 17 2.34 -5.76 -18.89
CA ASP A 17 3.07 -6.50 -17.84
C ASP A 17 4.37 -7.14 -18.40
N ASN A 18 5.18 -6.34 -19.10
CA ASN A 18 6.49 -6.72 -19.62
C ASN A 18 7.65 -6.12 -18.78
N GLU A 19 8.84 -6.70 -18.91
CA GLU A 19 10.01 -6.32 -18.10
C GLU A 19 10.39 -4.84 -18.25
N GLU A 20 10.26 -4.28 -19.46
CA GLU A 20 10.58 -2.89 -19.76
C GLU A 20 9.65 -1.91 -19.00
N THR A 21 8.35 -2.20 -18.99
CA THR A 21 7.34 -1.38 -18.30
C THR A 21 7.52 -1.47 -16.79
N ILE A 22 7.89 -2.64 -16.27
CA ILE A 22 8.17 -2.83 -14.84
C ILE A 22 9.41 -2.00 -14.42
N LYS A 23 10.47 -1.99 -15.23
CA LYS A 23 11.66 -1.16 -14.97
C LYS A 23 11.32 0.32 -14.96
N LYS A 24 10.57 0.82 -15.96
CA LYS A 24 10.11 2.22 -16.02
C LYS A 24 9.25 2.62 -14.81
N ARG A 25 8.37 1.72 -14.34
CA ARG A 25 7.55 1.96 -13.13
C ARG A 25 8.40 2.05 -11.87
N LEU A 26 9.41 1.19 -11.73
CA LEU A 26 10.33 1.24 -10.58
C LEU A 26 11.18 2.51 -10.60
N GLU A 27 11.72 2.89 -11.76
CA GLU A 27 12.48 4.14 -11.91
C GLU A 27 11.64 5.36 -11.53
N THR A 28 10.40 5.42 -12.03
CA THR A 28 9.46 6.50 -11.68
C THR A 28 9.16 6.53 -10.18
N TYR A 29 9.01 5.37 -9.56
CA TYR A 29 8.80 5.26 -8.12
C TYR A 29 9.97 5.89 -7.33
N TYR A 30 11.21 5.49 -7.63
CA TYR A 30 12.39 6.05 -6.95
C TYR A 30 12.55 7.55 -7.22
N LYS A 31 12.30 8.00 -8.45
CA LYS A 31 12.49 9.40 -8.82
C LYS A 31 11.43 10.34 -8.25
N ALA A 32 10.17 9.94 -8.23
CA ALA A 32 9.05 10.83 -7.96
C ALA A 32 8.25 10.47 -6.70
N THR A 33 8.14 9.18 -6.36
CA THR A 33 7.27 8.73 -5.25
C THR A 33 8.04 8.64 -3.93
N GLU A 34 9.28 8.18 -3.95
CA GLU A 34 10.11 8.07 -2.74
C GLU A 34 10.32 9.42 -2.01
N PRO A 35 10.56 10.56 -2.69
CA PRO A 35 10.65 11.86 -2.02
C PRO A 35 9.36 12.28 -1.29
N VAL A 36 8.20 11.85 -1.77
CA VAL A 36 6.90 12.13 -1.14
C VAL A 36 6.80 11.38 0.19
N ILE A 37 7.27 10.13 0.23
CA ILE A 37 7.35 9.36 1.48
C ILE A 37 8.26 10.08 2.46
N ALA A 38 9.47 10.46 2.04
CA ALA A 38 10.41 11.20 2.89
C ALA A 38 9.83 12.53 3.41
N TYR A 39 9.03 13.24 2.59
CA TYR A 39 8.34 14.46 3.02
C TYR A 39 7.34 14.20 4.14
N TYR A 40 6.51 13.16 4.03
CA TYR A 40 5.53 12.82 5.06
C TYR A 40 6.16 12.12 6.28
N GLU A 41 7.29 11.44 6.12
CA GLU A 41 8.07 10.88 7.23
C GLU A 41 8.57 12.00 8.15
N LYS A 42 9.06 13.11 7.58
CA LYS A 42 9.46 14.30 8.36
C LYS A 42 8.31 14.93 9.15
N LYS A 43 7.06 14.69 8.74
CA LYS A 43 5.86 15.14 9.45
C LYS A 43 5.39 14.16 10.53
N GLY A 44 6.02 12.99 10.65
CA GLY A 44 5.67 11.97 11.64
C GLY A 44 4.35 11.24 11.38
N ILE A 45 3.74 11.40 10.20
CA ILE A 45 2.43 10.80 9.90
C ILE A 45 2.52 9.51 9.06
N VAL A 46 3.71 9.13 8.63
CA VAL A 46 3.92 7.90 7.84
C VAL A 46 3.93 6.69 8.76
N ARG A 47 3.03 5.74 8.49
CA ARG A 47 3.00 4.43 9.13
C ARG A 47 3.42 3.37 8.12
N LYS A 48 4.58 2.76 8.34
CA LYS A 48 5.11 1.71 7.46
C LYS A 48 4.43 0.39 7.76
N VAL A 49 3.72 -0.14 6.77
CA VAL A 49 3.14 -1.48 6.81
C VAL A 49 4.14 -2.44 6.17
N GLY A 50 4.54 -3.49 6.90
CA GLY A 50 5.38 -4.55 6.34
C GLY A 50 4.71 -5.25 5.14
N GLN A 51 5.49 -5.99 4.34
CA GLN A 51 4.94 -6.79 3.23
C GLN A 51 4.19 -8.02 3.78
N ALA A 52 3.05 -7.77 4.40
CA ALA A 52 2.22 -8.77 5.01
C ALA A 52 1.39 -9.51 3.94
N ARG A 53 1.12 -10.81 4.14
CA ARG A 53 0.19 -11.57 3.28
C ARG A 53 -1.20 -10.94 3.41
N GLY A 54 -2.00 -10.98 2.33
CA GLY A 54 -3.24 -10.18 2.20
C GLY A 54 -4.21 -10.18 3.39
N MET A 55 -4.27 -11.23 4.21
CA MET A 55 -5.09 -11.26 5.44
C MET A 55 -4.58 -10.34 6.56
N GLU A 56 -3.26 -10.14 6.68
CA GLU A 56 -2.69 -9.25 7.69
C GLU A 56 -2.86 -7.77 7.32
N ILE A 57 -2.92 -7.44 6.03
CA ILE A 57 -3.15 -6.06 5.57
C ILE A 57 -4.55 -5.59 5.96
N SER A 58 -5.59 -6.44 5.80
CA SER A 58 -6.95 -6.09 6.22
C SER A 58 -7.05 -5.87 7.73
N ARG A 59 -6.41 -6.74 8.52
CA ARG A 59 -6.37 -6.61 9.98
C ARG A 59 -5.63 -5.34 10.43
N LEU A 60 -4.51 -5.03 9.77
CA LEU A 60 -3.74 -3.83 10.07
C LEU A 60 -4.47 -2.56 9.66
N ASN A 61 -5.14 -2.55 8.49
CA ASN A 61 -5.96 -1.43 8.06
C ASN A 61 -7.07 -1.13 9.08
N LEU A 62 -7.70 -2.16 9.64
CA LEU A 62 -8.74 -2.00 10.66
C LEU A 62 -8.18 -1.39 11.96
N HIS A 63 -6.99 -1.84 12.39
CA HIS A 63 -6.30 -1.28 13.55
C HIS A 63 -5.91 0.18 13.34
N LEU A 64 -5.35 0.51 12.17
CA LEU A 64 -4.97 1.87 11.81
C LEU A 64 -6.17 2.83 11.75
N LEU A 65 -7.30 2.37 11.22
CA LEU A 65 -8.54 3.15 11.20
C LEU A 65 -9.09 3.41 12.61
N SER A 66 -9.02 2.42 13.51
CA SER A 66 -9.38 2.60 14.92
C SER A 66 -8.48 3.62 15.62
N GLU A 67 -7.16 3.54 15.42
CA GLU A 67 -6.21 4.50 15.98
C GLU A 67 -6.44 5.92 15.44
N MET A 68 -6.72 6.08 14.14
CA MET A 68 -7.09 7.38 13.58
C MET A 68 -8.42 7.89 14.16
N GLY A 69 -9.40 7.03 14.37
CA GLY A 69 -10.65 7.37 15.06
C GLY A 69 -10.42 7.99 16.44
N ASN A 70 -9.50 7.42 17.23
CA ASN A 70 -9.14 7.96 18.55
C ASN A 70 -8.43 9.31 18.46
N VAL A 71 -7.56 9.52 17.47
CA VAL A 71 -6.83 10.79 17.27
C VAL A 71 -7.78 11.92 16.84
N PHE A 72 -8.82 11.61 16.05
CA PHE A 72 -9.78 12.60 15.54
C PHE A 72 -11.09 12.67 16.34
N GLY A 73 -11.24 11.88 17.42
CA GLY A 73 -12.44 11.87 18.25
C GLY A 73 -13.69 11.30 17.55
N ILE A 74 -13.51 10.44 16.55
CA ILE A 74 -14.59 9.82 15.78
C ILE A 74 -14.85 8.42 16.33
N GLN A 75 -16.08 8.14 16.75
CA GLN A 75 -16.49 6.79 17.18
C GLN A 75 -16.43 5.83 15.97
N THR A 76 -15.58 4.82 16.03
CA THR A 76 -15.36 3.83 14.94
C THR A 76 -16.12 2.51 15.15
N GLU A 77 -16.96 2.43 16.19
CA GLU A 77 -17.56 1.17 16.67
C GLU A 77 -18.52 0.47 15.69
N GLY A 78 -18.85 1.08 14.54
CA GLY A 78 -19.71 0.46 13.52
C GLY A 78 -18.98 -0.22 12.35
N VAL A 79 -17.68 -0.01 12.16
CA VAL A 79 -16.97 -0.47 10.92
C VAL A 79 -16.46 -1.91 11.04
N ILE A 80 -16.34 -2.43 12.27
CA ILE A 80 -15.70 -3.72 12.56
C ILE A 80 -16.68 -4.91 12.43
N SER A 81 -17.99 -4.68 12.35
CA SER A 81 -19.03 -5.74 12.44
C SER A 81 -19.36 -6.47 11.13
N ALA A 82 -18.75 -6.12 9.98
CA ALA A 82 -19.22 -6.58 8.66
C ALA A 82 -18.24 -7.49 7.88
N THR A 83 -17.24 -8.09 8.53
CA THR A 83 -16.32 -9.07 7.91
C THR A 83 -16.05 -10.24 8.84
#